data_AF-A0A6N6STK9-F1
#
_entry.id   AF-A0A6N6STK9-F1
#
_cell.length_a   1.000
_cell.length_b   1.000
_cell.length_c   1.000
_cell.angle_alpha   90.00
_cell.angle_beta   90.00
_cell.angle_gamma   90.00
#
_symmetry.space_group_name_H-M   'P 1'
#
loop_
_entity.id
_entity.type
_entity.pdbx_description
1 polymer ?
#
loop_
_entity_poly.entity_id
_entity_poly.type
_entity_poly.pdbx_seq_one_letter_code
_entity_poly.pdbx_strand_id
1 'polypeptide(L)'
;MLRIWPRIWGVLAVAALTATAMVWFVNPPSRRSAPVAIAEEPMPIAPSGLAVAAKVIGLQCGGALTPDEVAEIDAYIGRVRAGYAARSTGDRRFADALFPSLEKTYSEAYGTPERCTTEAHAFARDMLDRVRRAKQGG
;
A
#
# COMPACT_ATOMS: atom_id res chain seq x y z
N MET A 1 35.10 -54.69 -36.14
CA MET A 1 34.18 -54.88 -37.29
C MET A 1 32.84 -54.24 -36.93
N LEU A 2 32.65 -52.96 -37.27
CA LEU A 2 31.85 -52.49 -38.42
C LEU A 2 30.34 -52.74 -38.27
N ARG A 3 29.59 -51.68 -37.97
CA ARG A 3 28.32 -51.41 -38.66
C ARG A 3 27.86 -49.96 -38.49
N ILE A 4 28.28 -49.16 -39.45
CA ILE A 4 27.69 -47.88 -39.86
C ILE A 4 26.31 -48.18 -40.42
N TRP A 5 25.27 -47.49 -39.96
CA TRP A 5 23.97 -47.44 -40.67
C TRP A 5 23.45 -46.00 -40.66
N PRO A 6 23.42 -45.32 -41.82
CA PRO A 6 22.65 -44.11 -42.03
C PRO A 6 21.31 -44.51 -42.65
N ARG A 7 20.20 -43.93 -42.20
CA ARG A 7 18.97 -43.92 -42.98
C ARG A 7 18.25 -42.60 -42.81
N ILE A 8 18.51 -41.76 -43.79
CA ILE A 8 17.82 -40.54 -44.13
C ILE A 8 16.46 -40.93 -44.78
N TRP A 9 15.53 -39.97 -44.73
CA TRP A 9 14.32 -39.81 -45.58
C TRP A 9 13.00 -40.35 -45.00
N GLY A 10 12.21 -39.38 -44.52
CA GLY A 10 10.78 -39.52 -44.26
C GLY A 10 10.14 -38.13 -44.27
N VAL A 11 10.22 -37.43 -45.41
CA VAL A 11 9.43 -36.24 -45.70
C VAL A 11 8.04 -36.73 -46.12
N LEU A 12 6.99 -36.28 -45.44
CA LEU A 12 5.62 -36.02 -45.93
C LEU A 12 4.59 -36.26 -44.82
N ALA A 13 3.98 -35.19 -44.33
CA ALA A 13 2.52 -35.07 -44.21
C ALA A 13 2.19 -33.72 -43.54
N VAL A 14 2.02 -32.71 -44.38
CA VAL A 14 1.29 -31.48 -44.06
C VAL A 14 -0.18 -31.83 -43.89
N ALA A 15 -0.83 -31.39 -42.80
CA ALA A 15 -2.15 -30.73 -42.81
C ALA A 15 -2.76 -30.66 -41.40
N ALA A 16 -3.60 -29.62 -41.22
CA ALA A 16 -4.55 -29.37 -40.13
C ALA A 16 -3.93 -28.74 -38.85
N LEU A 17 -4.30 -27.55 -38.37
CA LEU A 17 -5.49 -26.72 -38.57
C LEU A 17 -5.13 -25.23 -38.43
N THR A 18 -5.57 -24.42 -39.40
CA THR A 18 -5.77 -22.99 -39.25
C THR A 18 -7.14 -22.75 -38.61
N ALA A 19 -7.18 -22.20 -37.41
CA ALA A 19 -8.41 -21.66 -36.83
C ALA A 19 -8.12 -20.40 -36.00
N THR A 20 -8.78 -19.32 -36.42
CA THR A 20 -9.14 -18.12 -35.65
C THR A 20 -8.01 -17.24 -35.10
N ALA A 21 -7.48 -16.38 -35.97
CA ALA A 21 -7.03 -15.04 -35.56
C ALA A 21 -8.09 -14.03 -36.02
N MET A 22 -9.10 -13.81 -35.19
CA MET A 22 -10.06 -12.71 -35.38
C MET A 22 -10.06 -11.83 -34.14
N VAL A 23 -9.69 -10.57 -34.39
CA VAL A 23 -10.17 -9.34 -33.75
C VAL A 23 -9.90 -9.23 -32.25
N TRP A 24 -8.93 -8.40 -31.85
CA TRP A 24 -9.07 -7.40 -30.78
C TRP A 24 -7.95 -6.36 -30.94
N PHE A 25 -8.17 -5.41 -31.85
CA PHE A 25 -7.57 -4.08 -31.75
C PHE A 25 -8.46 -3.26 -30.79
N VAL A 26 -7.86 -2.33 -30.05
CA VAL A 26 -8.49 -1.34 -29.15
C VAL A 26 -8.77 -1.81 -27.71
N ASN A 27 -7.71 -1.94 -26.90
CA ASN A 27 -7.69 -1.35 -25.56
C ASN A 27 -6.24 -1.34 -25.03
N PRO A 28 -5.56 -0.19 -24.86
CA PRO A 28 -4.35 -0.17 -24.05
C PRO A 28 -4.75 -0.59 -22.63
N PRO A 29 -4.09 -1.57 -21.99
CA PRO A 29 -4.39 -1.88 -20.61
C PRO A 29 -4.17 -0.61 -19.81
N SER A 30 -5.24 -0.12 -19.19
CA SER A 30 -5.18 0.84 -18.09
C SER A 30 -3.99 0.44 -17.24
N ARG A 31 -3.06 1.36 -17.01
CA ARG A 31 -1.96 1.16 -16.06
C ARG A 31 -2.60 0.75 -14.75
N ARG A 32 -2.70 -0.56 -14.50
CA ARG A 32 -2.97 -1.09 -13.17
C ARG A 32 -1.81 -0.57 -12.36
N SER A 33 -2.08 0.40 -11.49
CA SER A 33 -1.18 0.75 -10.40
C SER A 33 -0.73 -0.58 -9.81
N ALA A 34 0.54 -0.94 -10.01
CA ALA A 34 1.08 -2.12 -9.38
C ALA A 34 0.86 -1.93 -7.88
N PRO A 35 0.30 -2.91 -7.15
CA PRO A 35 0.35 -2.86 -5.71
C PRO A 35 1.82 -2.78 -5.34
N VAL A 36 2.21 -1.70 -4.65
CA VAL A 36 3.54 -1.58 -4.08
C VAL A 36 3.71 -2.76 -3.14
N ALA A 37 4.44 -3.78 -3.58
CA ALA A 37 4.91 -4.87 -2.73
C ALA A 37 6.02 -4.27 -1.85
N ILE A 38 5.62 -3.72 -0.71
CA ILE A 38 6.55 -3.33 0.34
C ILE A 38 7.00 -4.66 0.97
N ALA A 39 8.28 -5.00 0.82
CA ALA A 39 8.87 -6.18 1.44
C ALA A 39 8.58 -6.16 2.96
N GLU A 40 7.87 -7.18 3.42
CA GLU A 40 7.57 -7.45 4.81
C GLU A 40 8.83 -7.94 5.54
N GLU A 41 9.42 -7.06 6.36
CA GLU A 41 10.03 -7.46 7.63
C GLU A 41 9.18 -6.88 8.78
N PRO A 42 9.03 -7.59 9.90
CA PRO A 42 7.90 -7.40 10.82
C PRO A 42 8.18 -6.25 11.77
N MET A 43 7.96 -5.02 11.32
CA MET A 43 7.61 -3.96 12.25
C MET A 43 6.13 -4.20 12.67
N PRO A 44 5.73 -4.01 13.94
CA PRO A 44 4.32 -3.88 14.28
C PRO A 44 3.85 -2.48 13.83
N ILE A 45 3.87 -2.26 12.51
CA ILE A 45 3.36 -1.04 11.87
C ILE A 45 1.85 -1.19 11.84
N ALA A 46 1.13 -0.54 12.75
CA ALA A 46 -0.04 0.15 12.24
C ALA A 46 0.52 1.11 11.18
N PRO A 47 0.28 0.90 9.87
CA PRO A 47 1.00 1.57 8.79
C PRO A 47 1.07 3.06 9.10
N SER A 48 2.28 3.56 9.40
CA SER A 48 2.46 4.82 10.13
C SER A 48 1.89 6.02 9.37
N GLY A 49 1.92 5.97 8.03
CA GLY A 49 1.23 6.95 7.20
C GLY A 49 -0.30 6.87 7.26
N LEU A 50 -0.88 5.69 7.46
CA LEU A 50 -2.32 5.54 7.67
C LEU A 50 -2.75 6.03 9.05
N ALA A 51 -1.89 5.95 10.06
CA ALA A 51 -2.14 6.59 11.35
C ALA A 51 -2.20 8.12 11.22
N VAL A 52 -1.32 8.72 10.40
CA VAL A 52 -1.38 10.15 10.07
C VAL A 52 -2.70 10.50 9.37
N ALA A 53 -3.13 9.69 8.40
CA ALA A 53 -4.42 9.87 7.75
C ALA A 53 -5.58 9.83 8.75
N ALA A 54 -5.59 8.85 9.67
CA ALA A 54 -6.62 8.71 10.68
C ALA A 54 -6.66 9.90 11.65
N LYS A 55 -5.50 10.43 12.06
CA LYS A 55 -5.40 11.67 12.84
C LYS A 55 -6.05 12.83 12.09
N VAL A 56 -5.70 13.04 10.83
CA VAL A 56 -6.24 14.14 10.02
C VAL A 56 -7.75 14.02 9.85
N ILE A 57 -8.25 12.81 9.56
CA ILE A 57 -9.69 12.55 9.47
C ILE A 57 -10.37 12.85 10.82
N GLY A 58 -9.80 12.43 11.94
CA GLY A 58 -10.34 12.73 13.27
C GLY A 58 -10.39 14.24 13.58
N LEU A 59 -9.45 15.02 13.04
CA LEU A 59 -9.41 16.47 13.21
C LEU A 59 -10.38 17.22 12.28
N GLN A 60 -10.54 16.76 11.04
CA GLN A 60 -11.29 17.47 10.00
C GLN A 60 -12.73 16.97 9.85
N CYS A 61 -12.98 15.69 10.10
CA CYS A 61 -14.28 15.04 9.96
C CYS A 61 -14.95 14.88 11.32
N GLY A 62 -15.86 15.81 11.64
CA GLY A 62 -16.59 15.81 12.90
C GLY A 62 -17.29 14.48 13.18
N GLY A 63 -17.05 13.92 14.37
CA GLY A 63 -17.65 12.64 14.79
C GLY A 63 -16.95 11.38 14.26
N ALA A 64 -15.85 11.51 13.52
CA ALA A 64 -14.99 10.38 13.17
C ALA A 64 -14.29 9.83 14.42
N LEU A 65 -13.65 10.72 15.18
CA LEU A 65 -12.94 10.45 16.44
C LEU A 65 -13.20 11.59 17.44
N THR A 66 -13.07 11.30 18.73
CA THR A 66 -13.02 12.31 19.80
C THR A 66 -11.62 12.94 19.92
N PRO A 67 -11.47 14.11 20.57
CA PRO A 67 -10.16 14.72 20.78
C PRO A 67 -9.16 13.80 21.51
N ASP A 68 -9.63 13.04 22.50
CA ASP A 68 -8.78 12.10 23.25
C ASP A 68 -8.31 10.93 22.36
N GLU A 69 -9.18 10.42 21.49
CA GLU A 69 -8.83 9.37 20.53
C GLU A 69 -7.85 9.86 19.47
N VAL A 70 -7.99 11.11 19.01
CA VAL A 70 -7.00 11.74 18.13
C VAL A 70 -5.65 11.84 18.84
N ALA A 71 -5.63 12.22 20.13
CA ALA A 71 -4.42 12.29 20.93
C ALA A 71 -3.77 10.91 21.13
N GLU A 72 -4.55 9.82 21.25
CA GLU A 72 -4.01 8.45 21.28
C GLU A 72 -3.26 8.09 20.00
N ILE A 73 -3.83 8.42 18.83
CA ILE A 73 -3.19 8.20 17.53
C ILE A 73 -1.94 9.08 17.38
N ASP A 74 -2.00 10.35 17.79
CA ASP A 74 -0.87 11.26 17.74
C ASP A 74 0.30 10.79 18.62
N ALA A 75 0.00 10.31 19.83
CA ALA A 75 1.00 9.72 20.71
C ALA A 75 1.66 8.46 20.09
N TYR A 76 0.90 7.64 19.36
CA TYR A 76 1.45 6.52 18.61
C TYR A 76 2.37 6.99 17.47
N ILE A 77 1.95 7.97 16.68
CA ILE A 77 2.77 8.58 15.62
C ILE A 77 4.08 9.13 16.22
N GLY A 78 4.01 9.81 17.36
CA GLY A 78 5.17 10.31 18.08
C GLY A 78 6.17 9.22 18.47
N ARG A 79 5.69 8.08 19.00
CA ARG A 79 6.55 6.92 19.30
C ARG A 79 7.19 6.34 18.05
N VAL A 80 6.46 6.23 16.96
CA VAL A 80 7.01 5.76 15.68
C VAL A 80 8.12 6.70 15.20
N ARG A 81 7.87 8.01 15.19
CA ARG A 81 8.88 9.02 14.80
C ARG A 81 10.12 8.97 15.69
N ALA A 82 9.95 8.78 17.00
CA ALA A 82 11.06 8.58 17.93
C ALA A 82 11.85 7.29 17.60
N GLY A 83 11.16 6.22 17.18
CA GLY A 83 11.79 4.99 16.70
C GLY A 83 12.69 5.21 15.48
N TYR A 84 12.22 5.99 14.48
CA TYR A 84 13.08 6.40 13.36
C TYR A 84 14.29 7.21 13.84
N ALA A 85 14.09 8.15 14.76
CA ALA A 85 15.16 8.98 15.28
C ALA A 85 16.23 8.18 16.05
N ALA A 86 15.85 7.07 16.68
CA ALA A 86 16.75 6.19 17.41
C ALA A 86 17.61 5.29 16.51
N ARG A 87 17.18 5.01 15.27
CA ARG A 87 17.91 4.11 14.35
C ARG A 87 19.11 4.77 13.70
N SER A 88 18.93 5.96 13.13
CA SER A 88 20.02 6.68 12.47
C SER A 88 19.70 8.16 12.28
N THR A 89 20.73 8.98 12.01
CA THR A 89 20.50 10.38 11.61
C THR A 89 19.78 10.48 10.27
N GLY A 90 19.99 9.53 9.35
CA GLY A 90 19.30 9.47 8.06
C GLY A 90 17.81 9.20 8.25
N ASP A 91 17.46 8.23 9.08
CA ASP A 91 16.09 7.84 9.41
C ASP A 91 15.36 8.98 10.13
N ARG A 92 16.04 9.67 11.04
CA ARG A 92 15.50 10.89 11.67
C ARG A 92 15.11 11.92 10.63
N ARG A 93 16.05 12.30 9.74
CA ARG A 93 15.81 13.29 8.68
C ARG A 93 14.69 12.84 7.74
N PHE A 94 14.65 11.56 7.42
CA PHE A 94 13.58 10.97 6.62
C PHE A 94 12.23 11.13 7.30
N ALA A 95 12.11 10.76 8.58
CA ALA A 95 10.86 10.90 9.32
C ALA A 95 10.45 12.38 9.49
N ASP A 96 11.41 13.26 9.78
CA ASP A 96 11.17 14.70 9.90
C ASP A 96 10.66 15.34 8.59
N ALA A 97 11.02 14.78 7.43
CA ALA A 97 10.46 15.18 6.14
C ALA A 97 9.10 14.50 5.83
N LEU A 98 9.00 13.19 6.10
CA LEU A 98 7.86 12.37 5.72
C LEU A 98 6.58 12.74 6.49
N PHE A 99 6.63 12.79 7.82
CA PHE A 99 5.42 12.97 8.64
C PHE A 99 4.70 14.30 8.36
N PRO A 100 5.39 15.46 8.33
CA PRO A 100 4.74 16.72 7.95
C PRO A 100 4.21 16.72 6.51
N SER A 101 4.92 16.06 5.58
CA SER A 101 4.43 15.93 4.20
C SER A 101 3.14 15.13 4.13
N LEU A 102 3.05 14.01 4.87
CA LEU A 102 1.83 13.19 4.94
C LEU A 102 0.68 13.96 5.60
N GLU A 103 0.92 14.66 6.70
CA GLU A 103 -0.09 15.50 7.36
C GLU A 103 -0.65 16.54 6.39
N LYS A 104 0.22 17.22 5.64
CA LYS A 104 -0.20 18.18 4.61
C LYS A 104 -1.04 17.50 3.52
N THR A 105 -0.55 16.41 2.93
CA THR A 105 -1.26 15.69 1.86
C THR A 105 -2.64 15.21 2.31
N TYR A 106 -2.76 14.63 3.50
CA TYR A 106 -4.06 14.19 4.00
C TYR A 106 -4.95 15.38 4.38
N SER A 107 -4.39 16.47 4.89
CA SER A 107 -5.17 17.68 5.23
C SER A 107 -5.77 18.32 3.98
N GLU A 108 -5.05 18.28 2.85
CA GLU A 108 -5.58 18.68 1.55
C GLU A 108 -6.65 17.70 1.04
N ALA A 109 -6.46 16.40 1.29
CA ALA A 109 -7.38 15.35 0.84
C ALA A 109 -8.71 15.28 1.61
N TYR A 110 -8.74 15.71 2.88
CA TYR A 110 -9.91 15.69 3.77
C TYR A 110 -10.38 17.09 4.18
N GLY A 111 -9.80 18.15 3.58
CA GLY A 111 -10.11 19.54 3.91
C GLY A 111 -11.49 20.03 3.47
N THR A 112 -12.31 19.19 2.83
CA THR A 112 -13.69 19.53 2.43
C THR A 112 -14.71 18.56 3.02
N PRO A 113 -15.93 19.01 3.37
CA PRO A 113 -16.93 18.16 4.01
C PRO A 113 -17.32 16.92 3.20
N GLU A 114 -17.25 16.98 1.87
CA GLU A 114 -17.61 15.87 0.97
C GLU A 114 -16.66 14.68 1.10
N ARG A 115 -15.46 14.91 1.64
CA ARG A 115 -14.44 13.87 1.87
C ARG A 115 -14.63 13.14 3.20
N CYS A 116 -15.49 13.66 4.07
CA CYS A 116 -15.85 13.04 5.35
C CYS A 116 -16.97 12.02 5.17
N THR A 117 -16.68 10.97 4.39
CA THR A 117 -17.63 9.89 4.12
C THR A 117 -17.69 8.88 5.28
N THR A 118 -18.69 7.99 5.25
CA THR A 118 -18.80 6.91 6.23
C THR A 118 -17.55 6.02 6.22
N GLU A 119 -16.94 5.82 5.05
CA GLU A 119 -15.70 5.07 4.88
C GLU A 119 -14.51 5.78 5.53
N ALA A 120 -14.43 7.11 5.43
CA ALA A 120 -13.38 7.88 6.12
C ALA A 120 -13.50 7.74 7.64
N HIS A 121 -14.72 7.81 8.17
CA HIS A 121 -14.98 7.60 9.60
C HIS A 121 -14.62 6.17 10.04
N ALA A 122 -15.04 5.17 9.26
CA ALA A 122 -14.73 3.77 9.55
C ALA A 122 -13.21 3.50 9.52
N PHE A 123 -12.50 4.10 8.57
CA PHE A 123 -11.05 4.01 8.48
C PHE A 123 -10.37 4.60 9.73
N ALA A 124 -10.78 5.79 10.18
CA ALA A 124 -10.20 6.42 11.36
C ALA A 124 -10.39 5.55 12.62
N ARG A 125 -11.56 4.92 12.77
CA ARG A 125 -11.87 4.01 13.88
C ARG A 125 -11.08 2.69 13.80
N ASP A 126 -11.00 2.06 12.62
CA ASP A 126 -10.18 0.85 12.45
C ASP A 126 -8.70 1.13 12.77
N MET A 127 -8.18 2.29 12.38
CA MET A 127 -6.82 2.66 12.72
C MET A 127 -6.61 2.90 14.23
N LEU A 128 -7.56 3.53 14.91
CA LEU A 128 -7.51 3.65 16.38
C LEU A 128 -7.45 2.27 17.04
N ASP A 129 -8.26 1.32 16.59
CA ASP A 129 -8.24 -0.05 17.12
C ASP A 129 -6.91 -0.75 16.87
N ARG A 130 -6.31 -0.56 15.69
CA ARG A 130 -4.95 -1.06 15.39
C ARG A 130 -3.90 -0.43 16.30
N VAL A 131 -3.97 0.87 16.54
CA VAL A 131 -3.07 1.59 17.47
C VAL A 131 -3.19 1.03 18.88
N ARG A 132 -4.42 0.78 19.35
CA ARG A 132 -4.69 0.20 20.67
C ARG A 132 -4.17 -1.23 20.79
N ARG A 133 -4.34 -2.06 19.76
CA ARG A 133 -3.75 -3.41 19.71
C ARG A 133 -2.22 -3.37 19.73
N ALA A 134 -1.61 -2.47 18.97
CA ALA A 134 -0.15 -2.30 18.94
C ALA A 134 0.43 -1.89 20.31
N LYS A 135 -0.35 -1.19 21.16
CA LYS A 135 0.05 -0.83 22.52
C LYS A 135 0.03 -2.01 23.50
N GLN A 136 -0.80 -3.03 23.24
CA GLN A 136 -1.00 -4.18 24.15
C GLN A 136 -0.03 -5.34 23.88
N GLY A 137 0.58 -5.39 22.69
CA GLY A 137 1.45 -6.49 22.25
C GLY A 137 2.94 -6.17 22.20
N GLY A 138 3.38 -5.07 22.82
CA GLY A 138 4.80 -4.68 22.96
C GLY A 138 5.23 -4.72 24.41
#